data_AF-A0A417FQ57-F1
#
_entry.id   AF-A0A417FQ57-F1
#
_cell.length_a   1.000
_cell.length_b   1.000
_cell.length_c   1.000
_cell.angle_alpha   90.00
_cell.angle_beta   90.00
_cell.angle_gamma   90.00
#
_symmetry.space_group_name_H-M   'P 1'
#
loop_
_entity.id
_entity.type
_entity.pdbx_description
1 polymer ?
#
loop_
_entity_poly.entity_id
_entity_poly.type
_entity_poly.pdbx_seq_one_letter_code
_entity_poly.pdbx_strand_id
1 'polypeptide(L)'
;MKEMIFNVDGPYIKLDRTNSDNVVTGDTVRLFFNFSSEWDTVVKVLKFTRGDIELTPCVLRNGNTCVIPSEVMDSTYFRMRVIGRSADREHCTQPILINL
;
A
#
# COMPACT_ATOMS: atom_id res chain seq x y z
N MET A 1 9.94 -14.54 -1.62
CA MET A 1 8.89 -13.51 -1.39
C MET A 1 9.61 -12.24 -1.01
N LYS A 2 9.49 -11.19 -1.83
CA LYS A 2 10.08 -9.88 -1.52
C LYS A 2 9.11 -9.08 -0.66
N GLU A 3 9.63 -8.16 0.12
CA GLU A 3 8.83 -7.31 1.00
C GLU A 3 9.21 -5.84 0.79
N MET A 4 8.21 -4.99 0.64
CA MET A 4 8.38 -3.53 0.65
C MET A 4 7.74 -2.98 1.91
N ILE A 5 8.52 -2.24 2.69
CA ILE A 5 8.10 -1.66 3.96
C ILE A 5 7.74 -0.18 3.73
N PHE A 6 6.60 0.24 4.26
CA PHE A 6 6.10 1.61 4.17
C PHE A 6 5.83 2.16 5.56
N ASN A 7 6.19 3.42 5.76
CA ASN A 7 5.81 4.19 6.94
C ASN A 7 4.64 5.11 6.56
N VAL A 8 3.56 5.05 7.33
CA VAL A 8 2.34 5.83 7.13
C VAL A 8 2.13 6.72 8.35
N ASP A 9 2.12 8.03 8.10
CA ASP A 9 1.95 9.05 9.13
C ASP A 9 1.17 10.25 8.55
N GLY A 10 0.02 10.55 9.13
CA GLY A 10 -0.92 11.53 8.61
C GLY A 10 -1.39 11.15 7.19
N PRO A 11 -1.48 12.14 6.29
CA PRO A 11 -1.80 11.89 4.90
C PRO A 11 -0.60 11.36 4.09
N TYR A 12 0.51 10.99 4.72
CA TYR A 12 1.74 10.64 4.02
C TYR A 12 2.05 9.15 4.09
N ILE A 13 2.52 8.61 2.97
CA ILE A 13 3.07 7.26 2.85
C ILE A 13 4.48 7.38 2.27
N LYS A 14 5.45 6.70 2.88
CA LYS A 14 6.86 6.73 2.47
C LYS A 14 7.42 5.31 2.44
N LEU A 15 8.08 4.95 1.32
CA LEU A 15 8.85 3.71 1.24
C LEU A 15 10.05 3.80 2.19
N ASP A 16 10.22 2.78 3.01
CA ASP A 16 11.41 2.59 3.81
C ASP A 16 12.55 2.06 2.94
N ARG A 17 13.51 2.94 2.65
CA ARG A 17 14.64 2.65 1.74
C ARG A 17 15.75 1.85 2.41
N THR A 18 15.65 1.55 3.70
CA THR A 18 16.64 0.72 4.39
C THR A 18 16.59 -0.74 3.95
N ASN A 19 15.53 -1.16 3.25
CA ASN A 19 15.30 -2.53 2.79
C ASN A 19 15.08 -2.63 1.26
N SER A 20 15.55 -1.67 0.48
CA SER A 20 15.30 -1.61 -0.96
C SER A 20 16.21 -2.57 -1.75
N ASP A 21 15.93 -3.87 -1.68
CA ASP A 21 16.32 -4.79 -2.74
C ASP A 21 15.39 -4.61 -3.94
N ASN A 22 15.98 -4.54 -5.14
CA ASN A 22 15.29 -4.35 -6.41
C ASN A 22 14.08 -5.28 -6.52
N VAL A 23 12.87 -4.70 -6.49
CA VAL A 23 11.65 -5.44 -6.85
C VAL A 23 11.82 -5.86 -8.31
N VAL A 24 11.63 -7.14 -8.59
CA VAL A 24 11.70 -7.67 -9.95
C VAL A 24 10.29 -8.08 -10.32
N THR A 25 9.81 -7.58 -11.45
CA THR A 25 8.54 -7.99 -12.07
C THR A 25 8.42 -9.52 -12.13
N GLY A 26 7.31 -10.07 -11.61
CA GLY A 26 7.01 -11.51 -11.61
C GLY A 26 7.18 -12.22 -10.26
N ASP A 27 7.86 -11.62 -9.28
CA ASP A 27 7.91 -12.14 -7.92
C ASP A 27 6.63 -11.81 -7.14
N THR A 28 6.19 -12.70 -6.23
CA THR A 28 5.18 -12.35 -5.23
C THR A 28 5.79 -11.35 -4.24
N VAL A 29 5.26 -10.12 -4.26
CA VAL A 29 5.67 -9.03 -3.37
C VAL A 29 4.65 -8.83 -2.26
N ARG A 30 5.15 -8.79 -1.02
CA ARG A 30 4.39 -8.40 0.17
C ARG A 30 4.64 -6.91 0.46
N LEU A 31 3.58 -6.21 0.79
CA LEU A 31 3.62 -4.85 1.31
C LEU A 31 3.41 -4.92 2.83
N PHE A 32 4.28 -4.25 3.57
CA PHE A 32 4.20 -4.10 5.02
C PHE A 32 4.08 -2.62 5.36
N PHE A 33 3.18 -2.28 6.28
CA PHE A 33 2.90 -0.89 6.65
C PHE A 33 3.07 -0.68 8.16
N ASN A 34 3.97 0.24 8.53
CA ASN A 34 4.06 0.81 9.87
C ASN A 34 3.13 2.02 9.92
N PHE A 35 2.07 1.95 10.72
CA PHE A 35 1.12 3.05 10.88
C PHE A 35 1.41 3.85 12.15
N SER A 36 1.24 5.17 12.08
CA SER A 36 1.13 6.00 13.27
C SER A 36 -0.19 5.72 14.02
N SER A 37 -0.22 6.04 15.30
CA SER A 37 -1.31 5.65 16.23
C SER A 37 -2.69 6.20 15.87
N GLU A 38 -2.78 7.26 15.06
CA GLU A 38 -4.07 7.78 14.59
C GLU A 38 -4.85 6.75 13.76
N TRP A 39 -4.16 5.77 13.17
CA TRP A 39 -4.74 4.74 12.31
C TRP A 39 -5.22 3.51 13.10
N ASP A 40 -4.99 3.39 14.41
CA ASP A 40 -5.23 2.15 15.17
C ASP A 40 -6.70 1.71 15.18
N THR A 41 -7.62 2.67 15.17
CA THR A 41 -9.08 2.42 15.33
C THR A 41 -9.84 2.31 14.01
N VAL A 42 -9.14 2.36 12.87
CA VAL A 42 -9.77 2.31 11.54
C VAL A 42 -9.46 1.00 10.81
N VAL A 43 -10.43 0.55 10.02
CA VAL A 43 -10.25 -0.52 9.04
C VAL A 43 -9.47 0.05 7.87
N LYS A 44 -8.35 -0.59 7.54
CA LYS A 44 -7.39 -0.10 6.55
C LYS A 44 -7.48 -0.92 5.28
N VAL A 45 -7.66 -0.24 4.17
CA VAL A 45 -7.64 -0.82 2.83
C VAL A 45 -6.61 -0.11 1.98
N LEU A 46 -5.98 -0.87 1.09
CA LEU A 46 -5.04 -0.37 0.11
C LEU A 46 -5.76 -0.25 -1.23
N LYS A 47 -5.75 0.95 -1.79
CA LYS A 47 -6.29 1.21 -3.13
C LYS A 47 -5.14 1.29 -4.12
N PHE A 48 -5.22 0.49 -5.18
CA PHE A 48 -4.27 0.51 -6.28
C PHE A 48 -4.89 1.18 -7.51
N THR A 49 -4.05 1.89 -8.26
CA THR A 49 -4.41 2.47 -9.56
C THR A 49 -3.27 2.27 -10.55
N ARG A 50 -3.62 2.01 -11.81
CA ARG A 50 -2.70 1.85 -12.93
C ARG A 50 -3.16 2.74 -14.07
N GLY A 51 -2.44 3.83 -14.33
CA GLY A 51 -2.94 4.90 -15.20
C GLY A 51 -4.25 5.46 -14.65
N ASP A 52 -5.32 5.38 -15.44
CA ASP A 52 -6.68 5.80 -15.09
C ASP A 52 -7.57 4.65 -14.57
N ILE A 53 -7.02 3.43 -14.46
CA ILE A 53 -7.77 2.26 -14.00
C ILE A 53 -7.64 2.13 -12.48
N GLU A 54 -8.77 2.15 -11.78
CA GLU A 54 -8.83 1.76 -10.37
C GLU A 54 -8.98 0.24 -10.25
N LEU A 55 -8.11 -0.37 -9.45
CA LEU A 55 -8.10 -1.81 -9.22
C LEU A 55 -8.83 -2.16 -7.92
N THR A 56 -9.14 -3.44 -7.73
CA THR A 56 -9.89 -3.89 -6.56
C THR A 56 -9.11 -3.56 -5.28
N PRO A 57 -9.73 -2.87 -4.30
CA PRO A 57 -9.06 -2.57 -3.03
C PRO A 57 -8.65 -3.84 -2.27
N CYS A 58 -7.44 -3.84 -1.72
CA CYS A 58 -6.92 -4.92 -0.88
C CYS A 58 -7.10 -4.58 0.60
N VAL A 59 -7.82 -5.41 1.35
CA VAL A 59 -7.87 -5.27 2.82
C VAL A 59 -6.51 -5.64 3.41
N LEU A 60 -5.99 -4.82 4.33
CA LEU A 60 -4.74 -5.16 5.01
C LEU A 60 -4.98 -6.31 5.99
N ARG A 61 -4.37 -7.48 5.71
CA ARG A 61 -4.34 -8.63 6.61
C ARG A 61 -3.61 -8.24 7.90
N ASN A 62 -4.18 -8.65 9.03
CA ASN A 62 -3.71 -8.29 10.37
C ASN A 62 -3.56 -6.77 10.60
N GLY A 63 -4.22 -5.95 9.77
CA GLY A 63 -4.16 -4.50 9.83
C GLY A 63 -2.93 -3.84 9.22
N ASN A 64 -1.93 -4.59 8.74
CA ASN A 64 -0.67 -3.99 8.28
C ASN A 64 0.00 -4.65 7.06
N THR A 65 -0.56 -5.72 6.50
CA THR A 65 0.07 -6.41 5.36
C THR A 65 -0.88 -6.64 4.20
N CYS A 66 -0.38 -6.55 2.97
CA CYS A 66 -1.11 -6.96 1.76
C CYS A 66 -0.13 -7.62 0.79
N VAL A 67 -0.58 -8.63 0.05
CA VAL A 67 0.18 -9.17 -1.09
C VAL A 67 -0.29 -8.43 -2.33
N ILE A 68 0.64 -7.94 -3.14
CA ILE A 68 0.27 -7.22 -4.36
C ILE A 68 -0.51 -8.16 -5.28
N PRO A 69 -1.75 -7.81 -5.70
CA PRO A 69 -2.49 -8.58 -6.68
C PRO A 69 -1.73 -8.70 -8.01
N SER A 70 -1.84 -9.84 -8.70
CA SER A 70 -1.16 -10.05 -9.99
C SER A 70 -1.51 -8.99 -11.03
N GLU A 71 -2.76 -8.53 -11.04
CA GLU A 71 -3.24 -7.46 -11.94
C GLU A 71 -2.50 -6.12 -11.77
N VAL A 72 -1.95 -5.85 -10.58
CA VAL A 72 -1.11 -4.66 -10.31
C VAL A 72 0.30 -4.89 -10.85
N MET A 73 0.81 -6.13 -10.73
CA MET A 73 2.15 -6.53 -11.18
C MET A 73 2.29 -6.59 -12.71
N ASP A 74 1.19 -6.65 -13.46
CA ASP A 74 1.15 -6.64 -14.93
C ASP A 74 1.46 -5.25 -15.54
N SER A 75 2.26 -4.42 -14.88
CA SER A 75 2.58 -3.05 -15.29
C SER A 75 3.99 -2.63 -14.90
N THR A 76 4.49 -1.56 -15.52
CA THR A 76 5.81 -1.00 -15.17
C THR A 76 5.77 -0.13 -13.91
N TYR A 77 4.60 0.38 -13.56
CA TYR A 77 4.39 1.19 -12.38
C TYR A 77 2.93 1.12 -11.93
N PHE A 78 2.72 1.35 -10.64
CA PHE A 78 1.39 1.54 -10.09
C PHE A 78 1.41 2.69 -9.09
N ARG A 79 0.24 3.29 -8.83
CA ARG A 79 0.06 4.18 -7.68
C ARG A 79 -0.76 3.48 -6.63
N MET A 80 -0.44 3.73 -5.37
CA MET A 80 -1.24 3.25 -4.26
C MET A 80 -1.47 4.31 -3.20
N ARG A 81 -2.57 4.16 -2.46
CA ARG A 81 -2.87 4.96 -1.26
C ARG A 81 -3.57 4.09 -0.22
N VAL A 82 -3.40 4.43 1.05
CA VAL A 82 -4.13 3.78 2.14
C VAL A 82 -5.37 4.60 2.48
N ILE A 83 -6.50 3.92 2.63
CA ILE A 83 -7.75 4.48 3.11
C ILE A 83 -8.08 3.77 4.42
N GLY A 84 -8.29 4.56 5.47
CA GLY A 84 -8.71 4.10 6.78
C GLY A 84 -10.12 4.60 7.06
N ARG A 85 -11.06 3.72 7.40
CA ARG A 85 -12.43 4.13 7.76
C ARG A 85 -12.89 3.50 9.07
N SER A 86 -13.57 4.30 9.89
CA SER A 86 -14.43 3.87 11.00
C SER A 86 -15.79 4.56 10.88
N ALA A 87 -16.68 4.40 11.87
CA ALA A 87 -18.01 5.03 11.84
C ALA A 87 -17.95 6.56 11.75
N ASP A 88 -16.96 7.18 12.41
CA ASP A 88 -16.90 8.63 12.60
C ASP A 88 -15.67 9.28 11.94
N ARG A 89 -14.77 8.49 11.33
CA ARG A 89 -13.50 8.99 10.79
C ARG A 89 -13.14 8.34 9.47
N GLU A 90 -12.55 9.15 8.59
CA GLU A 90 -11.90 8.70 7.37
C GLU A 90 -10.49 9.31 7.31
N HIS A 91 -9.50 8.45 7.11
CA HIS A 91 -8.12 8.81 6.83
C HIS A 91 -7.81 8.41 5.40
N CYS A 92 -7.12 9.27 4.66
CA CYS A 92 -6.64 8.97 3.32
C CYS A 92 -5.24 9.52 3.14
N THR A 93 -4.32 8.68 2.68
CA THR A 93 -3.01 9.15 2.27
C THR A 93 -3.06 9.78 0.88
N GLN A 94 -2.07 10.62 0.59
CA GLN A 94 -1.71 10.96 -0.79
C GLN A 94 -1.23 9.69 -1.52
N PRO A 95 -1.48 9.59 -2.83
CA PRO A 95 -0.99 8.46 -3.61
C PRO A 95 0.54 8.53 -3.77
N ILE A 96 1.19 7.37 -3.69
CA ILE A 96 2.61 7.19 -4.02
C ILE A 96 2.75 6.35 -5.29
N LEU A 97 3.68 6.74 -6.16
CA LEU A 97 4.06 6.00 -7.35
C LEU A 97 5.15 4.98 -7.00
N ILE A 98 4.96 3.73 -7.37
CA ILE A 98 5.92 2.64 -7.23
C ILE A 98 6.28 2.13 -8.62
N ASN A 99 7.58 2.07 -8.90
CA ASN A 99 8.12 1.44 -10.11
C ASN A 99 8.43 -0.03 -9.80
N LEU A 100 8.05 -0.92 -10.70
CA LEU A 100 8.23 -2.37 -10.59
C LEU A 100 9.49 -2.85 -11.32
#